data_AF-A0A7X5N232-F1
#
_entry.id   AF-A0A7X5N232-F1
#
_cell.length_a   1.000
_cell.length_b   1.000
_cell.length_c   1.000
_cell.angle_alpha   90.00
_cell.angle_beta   90.00
_cell.angle_gamma   90.00
#
_symmetry.space_group_name_H-M   'P 1'
#
loop_
_entity.id
_entity.type
_entity.pdbx_description
1 polymer ?
#
loop_
_entity_poly.entity_id
_entity_poly.type
_entity_poly.pdbx_seq_one_letter_code
_entity_poly.pdbx_strand_id
1 'polypeptide(L)'
;GRPRVWVHAVSVGEVNAAAPLVNALRAQRPDIRWVITTITPTGSERVRAVWGDAVDHVYLPYDVPGSVGRFLEHFRPRLALILETELWPNMLFGCRDRRIPVYILNARLSARSLRGYRLLAPLISRALRSVTCVAAQSHDDAER
;
A
#
# COMPACT_ATOMS: atom_id res chain seq x y z
N GLY A 1 21.20 6.76 3.05
CA GLY A 1 20.46 6.51 1.79
C GLY A 1 19.21 7.37 1.74
N ARG A 2 18.70 7.69 0.54
CA ARG A 2 17.47 8.47 0.35
C ARG A 2 16.28 7.79 1.05
N PRO A 3 15.37 8.54 1.71
CA PRO A 3 14.18 7.96 2.33
C PRO A 3 13.31 7.29 1.26
N ARG A 4 12.77 6.11 1.58
CA ARG A 4 11.89 5.35 0.68
C ARG A 4 10.48 5.31 1.25
N VAL A 5 9.50 5.60 0.40
CA VAL A 5 8.07 5.42 0.72
C VAL A 5 7.56 4.27 -0.13
N TRP A 6 6.92 3.31 0.53
CA TRP A 6 6.29 2.18 -0.12
C TRP A 6 4.79 2.46 -0.30
N VAL A 7 4.29 2.29 -1.51
CA VAL A 7 2.86 2.32 -1.84
C VAL A 7 2.43 0.93 -2.32
N HIS A 8 1.37 0.38 -1.74
CA HIS A 8 0.73 -0.84 -2.21
C HIS A 8 -0.62 -0.53 -2.85
N ALA A 9 -0.75 -0.84 -4.14
CA ALA A 9 -1.94 -0.65 -4.95
C ALA A 9 -2.15 -1.91 -5.82
N VAL A 10 -3.06 -2.79 -5.41
CA VAL A 10 -3.36 -4.10 -6.01
C VAL A 10 -3.72 -3.98 -7.49
N SER A 11 -4.52 -2.97 -7.85
CA SER A 11 -5.20 -2.85 -9.15
C SER A 11 -4.96 -1.52 -9.88
N VAL A 12 -5.40 -1.44 -11.15
CA VAL A 12 -5.38 -0.19 -11.94
C VAL A 12 -6.14 0.94 -11.25
N GLY A 13 -7.31 0.65 -10.67
CA GLY A 13 -8.14 1.65 -9.99
C GLY A 13 -7.41 2.26 -8.79
N GLU A 14 -6.74 1.41 -8.02
CA GLU A 14 -5.94 1.85 -6.87
C GLU A 14 -4.69 2.61 -7.30
N VAL A 15 -4.01 2.18 -8.37
CA VAL A 15 -2.88 2.93 -8.93
C VAL A 15 -3.32 4.34 -9.34
N ASN A 16 -4.47 4.46 -10.00
CA ASN A 16 -5.03 5.76 -10.37
C ASN A 16 -5.40 6.60 -9.14
N ALA A 17 -5.94 6.00 -8.10
CA ALA A 17 -6.29 6.70 -6.86
C ALA A 17 -5.04 7.17 -6.08
N ALA A 18 -3.96 6.40 -6.10
CA ALA A 18 -2.69 6.78 -5.48
C ALA A 18 -1.95 7.87 -6.27
N ALA A 19 -2.17 7.95 -7.60
CA ALA A 19 -1.36 8.78 -8.48
C ALA A 19 -1.32 10.27 -8.12
N PRO A 20 -2.44 10.96 -7.81
CA PRO A 20 -2.42 12.36 -7.40
C PRO A 20 -1.56 12.60 -6.15
N LEU A 21 -1.70 11.73 -5.14
CA LEU A 21 -0.94 11.83 -3.89
C LEU A 21 0.56 11.65 -4.12
N VAL A 22 0.93 10.58 -4.83
CA VAL A 22 2.34 10.27 -5.14
C VAL A 22 2.97 11.41 -5.94
N ASN A 23 2.27 11.94 -6.95
CA ASN A 23 2.78 13.01 -7.78
C ASN A 23 2.95 14.32 -7.00
N ALA A 24 1.99 14.70 -6.16
CA ALA A 24 2.09 15.89 -5.32
C ALA A 24 3.27 15.81 -4.35
N LEU A 25 3.45 14.66 -3.69
CA LEU A 25 4.56 14.46 -2.75
C LEU A 25 5.92 14.37 -3.46
N ARG A 26 5.99 13.78 -4.65
CA ARG A 26 7.21 13.77 -5.47
C ARG A 26 7.65 15.18 -5.87
N ALA A 27 6.71 16.06 -6.20
CA ALA A 27 7.01 17.44 -6.53
C ALA A 27 7.57 18.22 -5.33
N GLN A 28 7.01 17.99 -4.13
CA GLN A 28 7.46 18.66 -2.91
C GLN A 28 8.75 18.06 -2.31
N ARG A 29 8.96 16.77 -2.50
CA ARG A 29 10.04 15.99 -1.89
C ARG A 29 10.73 15.08 -2.92
N PRO A 30 11.49 15.65 -3.87
CA PRO A 30 12.18 14.89 -4.91
C PRO A 30 13.31 14.01 -4.36
N ASP A 31 13.71 14.19 -3.10
CA ASP A 31 14.67 13.35 -2.39
C ASP A 31 14.11 11.96 -2.03
N ILE A 32 12.78 11.81 -1.98
CA ILE A 32 12.10 10.55 -1.66
C ILE A 32 12.15 9.61 -2.86
N ARG A 33 12.56 8.36 -2.62
CA ARG A 33 12.41 7.25 -3.56
C ARG A 33 11.09 6.54 -3.31
N TRP A 34 10.40 6.18 -4.39
CA TRP A 34 9.08 5.56 -4.32
C TRP A 34 9.18 4.12 -4.76
N VAL A 35 8.65 3.22 -3.93
CA VAL A 35 8.52 1.80 -4.26
C VAL A 35 7.03 1.53 -4.39
N ILE A 36 6.58 1.12 -5.56
CA ILE A 36 5.18 0.83 -5.83
C ILE A 36 5.03 -0.67 -6.06
N THR A 37 4.12 -1.28 -5.31
CA THR A 37 3.77 -2.68 -5.48
C THR A 37 2.37 -2.83 -6.02
N THR A 38 2.21 -3.75 -6.98
CA THR A 38 0.92 -4.18 -7.53
C THR A 38 0.82 -5.70 -7.47
N ILE A 39 -0.35 -6.25 -7.77
CA ILE A 39 -0.54 -7.70 -7.91
C ILE A 39 -1.02 -8.05 -9.32
N THR A 40 -1.83 -7.19 -9.93
CA THR A 40 -2.32 -7.45 -11.29
C THR A 40 -1.33 -6.99 -12.37
N PRO A 41 -1.25 -7.69 -13.52
CA PRO A 41 -0.48 -7.24 -14.68
C PRO A 41 -0.91 -5.87 -15.19
N THR A 42 -2.21 -5.62 -15.26
CA THR A 42 -2.77 -4.33 -15.68
C THR A 42 -2.39 -3.19 -14.72
N GLY A 43 -2.33 -3.47 -13.41
CA GLY A 43 -1.80 -2.54 -12.42
C GLY A 43 -0.33 -2.19 -12.70
N SER A 44 0.50 -3.20 -13.01
CA SER A 44 1.91 -3.00 -13.38
C SER A 44 2.07 -2.14 -14.64
N GLU A 45 1.31 -2.45 -15.70
CA GLU A 45 1.29 -1.64 -16.92
C GLU A 45 0.91 -0.20 -16.62
N ARG A 46 -0.09 0.00 -15.74
CA ARG A 46 -0.51 1.34 -15.34
C ARG A 46 0.59 2.08 -14.57
N VAL A 47 1.29 1.43 -13.66
CA VAL A 47 2.43 2.03 -12.94
C VAL A 47 3.48 2.52 -13.93
N ARG A 48 3.86 1.67 -14.90
CA ARG A 48 4.83 2.04 -15.94
C ARG A 48 4.33 3.20 -16.80
N ALA A 49 3.05 3.20 -17.17
CA ALA A 49 2.47 4.29 -17.97
C ALA A 49 2.43 5.64 -17.23
N VAL A 50 2.22 5.63 -15.91
CA VAL A 50 2.13 6.86 -15.11
C VAL A 50 3.51 7.39 -14.71
N TRP A 51 4.44 6.51 -14.36
CA TRP A 51 5.70 6.91 -13.73
C TRP A 51 6.97 6.48 -14.46
N GLY A 52 6.90 5.53 -15.40
CA GLY A 52 8.08 4.95 -16.05
C GLY A 52 9.14 4.54 -15.02
N ASP A 53 10.39 4.95 -15.25
CA ASP A 53 11.54 4.67 -14.37
C ASP A 53 11.67 5.63 -13.19
N ALA A 54 10.69 6.52 -13.00
CA ALA A 54 10.75 7.52 -11.94
C ALA A 54 10.39 6.96 -10.55
N VAL A 55 9.93 5.70 -10.50
CA VAL A 55 9.62 4.91 -9.30
C VAL A 55 10.17 3.49 -9.47
N ASP A 56 10.48 2.82 -8.35
CA ASP A 56 10.75 1.39 -8.36
C ASP A 56 9.42 0.64 -8.39
N HIS A 57 9.15 -0.18 -9.41
CA HIS A 57 7.97 -1.05 -9.47
C HIS A 57 8.34 -2.51 -9.32
N VAL A 58 7.65 -3.23 -8.43
CA VAL A 58 7.74 -4.69 -8.30
C VAL A 58 6.35 -5.26 -7.97
N TYR A 59 6.15 -6.56 -8.17
CA TYR A 59 4.96 -7.22 -7.62
C TYR A 59 5.08 -7.36 -6.10
N LEU A 60 3.94 -7.32 -5.40
CA LEU A 60 3.91 -7.58 -3.96
C LEU A 60 4.50 -8.99 -3.68
N PRO A 61 5.39 -9.15 -2.68
CA PRO A 61 5.85 -10.48 -2.28
C PRO A 61 4.67 -11.31 -1.75
N TYR A 62 4.75 -12.64 -1.90
CA TYR A 62 3.84 -13.54 -1.18
C TYR A 62 3.90 -13.28 0.32
N ASP A 63 2.74 -13.33 1.00
CA ASP A 63 2.62 -13.03 2.43
C ASP A 63 3.13 -14.16 3.32
N VAL A 64 4.43 -14.41 3.25
CA VAL A 64 5.15 -15.35 4.11
C VAL A 64 6.34 -14.62 4.75
N PRO A 65 6.73 -14.95 6.01
CA PRO A 65 7.73 -14.20 6.76
C PRO A 65 9.04 -13.96 6.00
N GLY A 66 9.55 -14.98 5.29
CA GLY A 66 10.80 -14.87 4.54
C GLY A 66 10.71 -13.92 3.34
N SER A 67 9.64 -13.99 2.55
CA SER A 67 9.47 -13.14 1.36
C SER A 67 9.25 -11.68 1.74
N VAL A 68 8.36 -11.43 2.71
CA VAL A 68 8.11 -10.09 3.25
C VAL A 68 9.37 -9.52 3.91
N GLY A 69 10.07 -10.33 4.71
CA GLY A 69 11.32 -9.91 5.38
C GLY A 69 12.37 -9.43 4.38
N ARG A 70 12.64 -10.21 3.34
CA ARG A 70 13.59 -9.83 2.28
C ARG A 70 13.15 -8.58 1.53
N PHE A 71 11.86 -8.43 1.23
CA PHE A 71 11.33 -7.23 0.58
C PHE A 71 11.60 -5.99 1.45
N LEU A 72 11.26 -6.04 2.74
CA LEU A 72 11.46 -4.94 3.67
C LEU A 72 12.94 -4.63 3.93
N GLU A 73 13.82 -5.62 3.89
CA GLU A 73 15.28 -5.44 4.03
C GLU A 73 15.94 -4.86 2.77
N HIS A 74 15.45 -5.24 1.60
CA HIS A 74 15.93 -4.73 0.32
C HIS A 74 15.54 -3.26 0.13
N PHE A 75 14.24 -2.95 0.29
CA PHE A 75 13.73 -1.62 0.07
C PHE A 75 13.93 -0.71 1.28
N ARG A 76 13.83 -1.22 2.51
CA ARG A 76 13.91 -0.44 3.76
C ARG A 76 13.01 0.80 3.74
N PRO A 77 11.69 0.65 3.46
CA PRO A 77 10.80 1.78 3.44
C PRO A 77 10.71 2.41 4.84
N ARG A 78 10.59 3.73 4.89
CA ARG A 78 10.36 4.50 6.12
C ARG A 78 8.89 4.76 6.40
N LEU A 79 8.02 4.42 5.45
CA LEU A 79 6.59 4.62 5.48
C LEU A 79 5.95 3.65 4.49
N ALA A 80 4.86 3.01 4.91
CA ALA A 80 4.01 2.19 4.05
C ALA A 80 2.64 2.86 3.88
N LEU A 81 2.20 3.04 2.65
CA LEU A 81 0.88 3.52 2.26
C LEU A 81 0.15 2.37 1.56
N ILE A 82 -0.88 1.83 2.19
CA ILE A 82 -1.59 0.64 1.71
C ILE A 82 -2.98 1.05 1.25
N LEU A 83 -3.33 0.74 0.01
CA LEU A 83 -4.69 0.92 -0.48
C LEU A 83 -5.52 -0.31 -0.05
N GLU A 84 -6.68 -0.05 0.54
CA GLU A 84 -7.46 -0.88 1.48
C GLU A 84 -7.68 -2.37 1.15
N THR A 85 -7.62 -2.77 -0.13
CA THR A 85 -8.20 -4.05 -0.55
C THR A 85 -7.46 -5.30 -0.06
N GLU A 86 -6.19 -5.22 0.36
CA GLU A 86 -5.43 -6.41 0.76
C GLU A 86 -4.49 -6.21 1.97
N LEU A 87 -5.05 -6.42 3.17
CA LEU A 87 -4.31 -6.42 4.43
C LEU A 87 -3.75 -7.79 4.74
N TRP A 88 -2.47 -7.96 4.41
CA TRP A 88 -1.74 -9.20 4.62
C TRP A 88 -1.05 -9.25 6.00
N PRO A 89 -1.28 -10.29 6.83
CA PRO A 89 -0.74 -10.34 8.19
C PRO A 89 0.79 -10.26 8.28
N ASN A 90 1.54 -11.02 7.47
CA ASN A 90 3.01 -11.02 7.59
C ASN A 90 3.59 -9.69 7.09
N MET A 91 2.99 -9.06 6.09
CA MET A 91 3.29 -7.68 5.69
C MET A 91 3.18 -6.72 6.87
N LEU A 92 2.02 -6.70 7.53
CA LEU A 92 1.77 -5.79 8.64
C LEU A 92 2.65 -6.08 9.86
N PHE A 93 2.84 -7.35 10.21
CA PHE A 93 3.78 -7.74 11.28
C PHE A 93 5.22 -7.38 10.92
N GLY A 94 5.64 -7.60 9.67
CA GLY A 94 6.97 -7.24 9.18
C GLY A 94 7.24 -5.74 9.25
N CYS A 95 6.24 -4.91 8.92
CA CYS A 95 6.28 -3.46 9.10
C CYS A 95 6.39 -3.08 10.58
N ARG A 96 5.52 -3.63 11.43
CA ARG A 96 5.51 -3.39 12.88
C ARG A 96 6.86 -3.72 13.52
N ASP A 97 7.40 -4.91 13.24
CA ASP A 97 8.63 -5.41 13.85
C ASP A 97 9.85 -4.55 13.44
N ARG A 98 9.77 -3.90 12.28
CA ARG A 98 10.78 -2.95 11.78
C ARG A 98 10.45 -1.48 12.10
N ARG A 99 9.39 -1.22 12.87
CA ARG A 99 8.88 0.12 13.22
C ARG A 99 8.60 1.00 12.00
N ILE A 100 8.14 0.39 10.92
CA ILE A 100 7.73 1.09 9.70
C ILE A 100 6.28 1.53 9.92
N PRO A 101 5.98 2.84 9.98
CA PRO A 101 4.61 3.31 10.11
C PRO A 101 3.80 2.93 8.88
N VAL A 102 2.58 2.44 9.11
CA VAL A 102 1.67 1.98 8.06
C VAL A 102 0.42 2.86 8.07
N TYR A 103 0.06 3.41 6.92
CA TYR A 103 -1.16 4.17 6.72
C TYR A 103 -2.03 3.43 5.72
N ILE A 104 -3.30 3.26 6.05
CA ILE A 104 -4.30 2.71 5.13
C ILE A 104 -5.03 3.87 4.47
N LEU A 105 -5.09 3.86 3.14
CA LEU A 105 -5.75 4.87 2.33
C LEU A 105 -7.02 4.28 1.71
N ASN A 106 -8.19 4.81 2.05
CA ASN A 106 -9.44 4.33 1.48
C ASN A 106 -9.73 5.09 0.18
N ALA A 107 -9.31 4.49 -0.92
CA ALA A 107 -9.66 4.91 -2.26
C ALA A 107 -11.02 4.31 -2.67
N ARG A 108 -12.09 4.64 -1.95
CA ARG A 108 -13.49 4.48 -2.36
C ARG A 108 -13.78 3.17 -3.15
N LEU A 109 -13.59 1.99 -2.55
CA LEU A 109 -13.91 0.71 -3.23
C LEU A 109 -14.44 -0.38 -2.28
N SER A 110 -15.75 -0.25 -2.00
CA SER A 110 -16.77 -1.29 -1.87
C SER A 110 -16.68 -2.35 -0.75
N ALA A 111 -17.84 -2.63 -0.16
CA ALA A 111 -18.16 -3.71 0.78
C ALA A 111 -17.77 -5.16 0.35
N ARG A 112 -17.00 -5.33 -0.73
CA ARG A 112 -16.52 -6.60 -1.29
C ARG A 112 -15.29 -7.15 -0.55
N SER A 113 -14.40 -6.28 -0.06
CA SER A 113 -13.15 -6.65 0.63
C SER A 113 -13.39 -7.29 2.02
N LEU A 114 -14.49 -6.90 2.70
CA LEU A 114 -14.90 -7.45 4.00
C LEU A 114 -15.20 -8.96 3.99
N ARG A 115 -15.50 -9.56 2.83
CA ARG A 115 -15.83 -10.99 2.74
C ARG A 115 -14.62 -11.92 2.84
N GLY A 116 -13.44 -11.50 2.36
CA GLY A 116 -12.20 -12.28 2.46
C GLY A 116 -11.64 -12.34 3.89
N TYR A 117 -11.97 -11.33 4.70
CA TYR A 117 -11.44 -11.17 6.06
C TYR A 117 -12.13 -12.02 7.13
N ARG A 118 -13.25 -12.72 6.83
CA ARG A 118 -14.02 -13.47 7.85
C ARG A 118 -13.26 -14.66 8.45
N LEU A 119 -12.35 -15.29 7.72
CA LEU A 119 -11.56 -16.42 8.24
C LEU A 119 -10.32 -16.00 9.05
N LEU A 120 -9.76 -14.81 8.80
CA LEU A 120 -8.54 -14.31 9.46
C LEU A 120 -8.80 -13.08 10.34
N ALA A 121 -10.08 -12.79 10.63
CA ALA A 121 -10.53 -11.66 11.42
C ALA A 121 -9.73 -11.40 12.72
N PRO A 122 -9.38 -12.41 13.55
CA PRO A 122 -8.58 -12.15 14.75
C PRO A 122 -7.12 -11.75 14.45
N LEU A 123 -6.51 -12.28 13.38
CA LEU A 123 -5.15 -11.92 12.97
C LEU A 123 -5.10 -10.52 12.35
N ILE A 124 -6.11 -10.20 11.53
CA ILE A 124 -6.21 -8.92 10.84
C ILE A 124 -6.60 -7.82 11.81
N SER A 125 -7.49 -8.08 12.76
CA SER A 125 -7.76 -7.13 13.85
C SER A 125 -6.52 -6.85 14.70
N ARG A 126 -5.64 -7.84 14.91
CA ARG A 126 -4.36 -7.63 15.58
C ARG A 126 -3.37 -6.84 14.74
N ALA A 127 -3.38 -7.02 13.44
CA ALA A 127 -2.53 -6.31 12.50
C ALA A 127 -3.01 -4.85 12.27
N LEU A 128 -4.32 -4.62 12.24
CA LEU A 128 -4.93 -3.29 12.17
C LEU A 128 -4.56 -2.39 13.36
N ARG A 129 -4.32 -2.97 14.55
CA ARG A 129 -3.77 -2.22 15.70
C ARG A 129 -2.37 -1.67 15.47
N SER A 130 -1.65 -2.11 14.44
CA SER A 130 -0.34 -1.58 14.06
C SER A 130 -0.40 -0.51 12.95
N VAL A 131 -1.60 -0.16 12.49
CA VAL A 131 -1.82 0.92 11.52
C VAL A 131 -1.79 2.25 12.25
N THR A 132 -0.92 3.16 11.79
CA THR A 132 -0.72 4.49 12.37
C THR A 132 -1.94 5.39 12.16
N CYS A 133 -2.58 5.31 10.99
CA CYS A 133 -3.80 6.06 10.68
C CYS A 133 -4.54 5.40 9.50
N VAL A 134 -5.88 5.43 9.55
CA VAL A 134 -6.76 5.07 8.44
C VAL A 134 -7.33 6.37 7.89
N ALA A 135 -6.93 6.74 6.68
CA ALA A 135 -7.46 7.92 5.98
C ALA A 135 -8.62 7.49 5.08
N ALA A 136 -9.85 7.71 5.54
CA ALA A 136 -11.04 7.46 4.75
C ALA A 136 -11.34 8.65 3.82
N GLN A 137 -11.36 8.45 2.50
CA GLN A 137 -11.97 9.44 1.61
C GLN A 137 -13.50 9.23 1.66
N SER A 138 -14.15 9.79 2.67
CA SER A 138 -15.61 9.84 2.74
C SER A 138 -16.11 10.85 1.70
N HIS A 139 -16.67 10.35 0.62
CA HIS A 139 -17.73 11.03 -0.09
C HIS A 139 -18.75 9.96 -0.48
N ASP A 140 -19.82 9.86 0.30
CA ASP A 140 -21.20 9.59 -0.16
C ASP A 140 -22.10 9.60 1.08
N ASP A 141 -22.77 10.73 1.31
CA ASP A 141 -24.23 10.83 1.18
C ASP A 141 -24.66 12.29 1.44
N ALA A 142 -24.93 13.02 0.35
CA ALA A 142 -25.77 14.22 0.38
C ALA A 142 -26.94 14.15 -0.61
N GLU A 143 -27.16 13.00 -1.27
CA GLU A 143 -28.38 12.74 -2.03
C GLU A 143 -28.75 11.25 -1.97
N ARG A 144 -29.30 10.83 -0.82
CA ARG A 144 -30.43 9.90 -0.70
C ARG A 144 -31.08 10.05 0.68
#